data_AF-A0A3B8ZHX5-F1
#
_entry.id   AF-A0A3B8ZHX5-F1
#
_cell.length_a   1.000
_cell.length_b   1.000
_cell.length_c   1.000
_cell.angle_alpha   90.00
_cell.angle_beta   90.00
_cell.angle_gamma   90.00
#
_symmetry.space_group_name_H-M   'P 1'
#
loop_
_entity.id
_entity.type
_entity.pdbx_description
1 polymer ?
#
loop_
_entity_poly.entity_id
_entity_poly.type
_entity_poly.pdbx_seq_one_letter_code
_entity_poly.pdbx_strand_id
1 'polypeptide(L)'
;MLLIGGCQLANGQTVSTAPTNNELVERINALEHANQQSQAKIAKLTEQQSKPAADKPKLPSVTINGVFQADAVTFDQNDASRLAYGTVENGADFRRARLSAKGAVTDRMDYFLQMDFGFFGRPTFTDVWADFKEAGPMGTVRVGQWKQPFGLETVSS
;
A
#
# COMPACT_ATOMS: atom_id res chain seq x y z
N MET A 1 -36.58 78.18 -5.49
CA MET A 1 -35.66 79.33 -5.45
C MET A 1 -34.41 78.87 -4.71
N LEU A 2 -33.26 78.91 -5.40
CA LEU A 2 -31.89 78.61 -4.91
C LEU A 2 -31.62 79.27 -3.54
N LEU A 3 -30.86 78.73 -2.60
CA LEU A 3 -29.43 78.36 -2.56
C LEU A 3 -29.15 77.93 -1.11
N ILE A 4 -28.30 76.94 -0.82
CA ILE A 4 -27.09 76.90 0.07
C ILE A 4 -26.63 75.41 0.01
N GLY A 5 -25.43 74.95 -0.36
CA GLY A 5 -24.10 75.54 -0.32
C GLY A 5 -23.29 74.90 0.82
N GLY A 6 -22.34 74.02 0.50
CA GLY A 6 -21.33 73.48 1.42
C GLY A 6 -21.51 71.98 1.73
N CYS A 7 -20.47 71.19 2.01
CA CYS A 7 -19.03 71.42 2.04
C CYS A 7 -18.37 70.02 2.07
N GLN A 8 -17.58 69.73 1.03
CA GLN A 8 -16.24 69.10 1.00
C GLN A 8 -15.70 68.26 2.18
N LEU A 9 -14.94 67.21 1.80
CA LEU A 9 -13.90 66.43 2.51
C LEU A 9 -14.34 65.27 3.41
N ALA A 10 -13.58 64.20 3.62
CA ALA A 10 -12.47 63.52 2.93
C ALA A 10 -12.22 62.27 3.78
N ASN A 11 -11.80 61.16 3.19
CA ASN A 11 -11.27 59.98 3.87
C ASN A 11 -12.12 59.43 5.03
N GLY A 12 -13.22 58.78 4.67
CA GLY A 12 -13.89 57.80 5.52
C GLY A 12 -13.42 56.40 5.16
N GLN A 13 -12.87 55.68 6.15
CA GLN A 13 -12.74 54.22 6.14
C GLN A 13 -13.99 53.59 5.53
N THR A 14 -13.82 52.56 4.70
CA THR A 14 -14.93 51.83 4.05
C THR A 14 -15.87 51.29 5.11
N VAL A 15 -16.88 52.09 5.41
CA VAL A 15 -18.07 51.74 6.16
C VAL A 15 -18.68 50.55 5.43
N SER A 16 -18.85 49.46 6.17
CA SER A 16 -19.68 48.32 5.82
C SER A 16 -21.07 48.81 5.41
N THR A 17 -21.26 49.14 4.14
CA THR A 17 -22.58 49.35 3.56
C THR A 17 -23.25 48.00 3.51
N ALA A 18 -24.42 47.88 4.15
CA ALA A 18 -25.22 46.66 4.11
C ALA A 18 -25.41 46.25 2.64
N PRO A 19 -25.23 44.95 2.32
CA PRO A 19 -25.34 44.48 0.94
C PRO A 19 -26.70 44.88 0.39
N THR A 20 -26.72 45.44 -0.81
CA THR A 20 -27.97 45.81 -1.47
C THR A 20 -28.78 44.54 -1.76
N ASN A 21 -30.11 44.67 -1.86
CA ASN A 21 -30.99 43.51 -2.11
C ASN A 21 -30.58 42.70 -3.36
N ASN A 22 -29.98 43.35 -4.36
CA ASN A 22 -29.49 42.69 -5.57
C ASN A 22 -28.24 41.84 -5.30
N GLU A 23 -27.30 42.34 -4.51
CA GLU A 23 -26.09 41.59 -4.11
C GLU A 23 -26.45 40.39 -3.22
N LEU A 24 -27.51 40.51 -2.41
CA LEU A 24 -28.04 39.39 -1.62
C LEU A 24 -28.62 38.29 -2.52
N VAL A 25 -29.38 38.66 -3.55
CA VAL A 25 -29.95 37.71 -4.52
C VAL A 25 -28.85 37.00 -5.31
N GLU A 26 -27.81 37.71 -5.74
CA GLU A 26 -26.67 37.09 -6.43
C GLU A 26 -25.92 36.09 -5.53
N ARG A 27 -25.71 36.43 -4.26
CA ARG A 27 -25.09 35.53 -3.28
C ARG A 27 -25.96 34.30 -3.01
N ILE A 28 -27.28 34.45 -2.92
CA ILE A 28 -28.22 33.33 -2.75
C ILE A 28 -28.14 32.38 -3.95
N ASN A 29 -28.19 32.90 -5.17
CA ASN A 29 -28.07 32.08 -6.39
C ASN A 29 -26.71 31.36 -6.46
N ALA A 30 -25.62 32.05 -6.11
CA ALA A 30 -24.30 31.44 -6.06
C ALA A 30 -24.21 30.31 -5.02
N LEU A 31 -24.84 30.49 -3.85
CA LEU A 31 -24.91 29.47 -2.80
C LEU A 31 -25.76 28.27 -3.22
N GLU A 32 -26.89 28.49 -3.89
CA GLU A 32 -27.73 27.41 -4.43
C GLU A 32 -26.96 26.59 -5.46
N HIS A 33 -26.23 27.23 -6.38
CA HIS A 33 -25.39 26.53 -7.34
C HIS A 33 -24.23 25.77 -6.67
N ALA A 34 -23.57 26.37 -5.67
CA ALA A 34 -22.50 25.70 -4.92
C ALA A 34 -23.03 24.49 -4.13
N ASN A 35 -24.23 24.58 -3.57
CA ASN A 35 -24.89 23.47 -2.88
C ASN A 35 -25.27 22.35 -3.85
N GLN A 36 -25.82 22.68 -5.02
CA GLN A 36 -26.12 21.71 -6.08
C GLN A 36 -24.86 20.98 -6.57
N GLN A 37 -23.76 21.72 -6.77
CA GLN A 37 -22.47 21.14 -7.14
C GLN A 37 -21.92 20.21 -6.05
N SER A 38 -22.05 20.61 -4.78
CA SER A 38 -21.62 19.79 -3.65
C SER A 38 -22.43 18.50 -3.56
N GLN A 39 -23.76 18.58 -3.71
CA GLN A 39 -24.64 17.39 -3.72
C GLN A 39 -24.34 16.46 -4.88
N ALA A 40 -24.11 17.00 -6.09
CA ALA A 40 -23.75 16.20 -7.26
C ALA A 40 -22.39 15.50 -7.10
N LYS A 41 -21.41 16.16 -6.46
CA LYS A 41 -20.12 15.55 -6.14
C LYS A 41 -20.26 14.45 -5.09
N ILE A 42 -21.06 14.67 -4.05
CA ILE A 42 -21.35 13.67 -3.03
C ILE A 42 -22.01 12.44 -3.67
N ALA A 43 -23.04 12.62 -4.50
CA ALA A 43 -23.71 11.52 -5.19
C ALA A 43 -22.74 10.67 -6.03
N LYS A 44 -21.87 11.32 -6.82
CA LYS A 44 -20.84 10.62 -7.61
C LYS A 44 -19.81 9.89 -6.75
N LEU A 45 -19.39 10.48 -5.63
CA LEU A 45 -18.47 9.83 -4.69
C LEU A 45 -19.12 8.63 -4.00
N THR A 46 -20.40 8.75 -3.62
CA THR A 46 -21.19 7.66 -3.05
C THR A 46 -21.39 6.53 -4.05
N GLU A 47 -21.66 6.83 -5.33
CA GLU A 47 -21.75 5.83 -6.41
C GLU A 47 -20.39 5.16 -6.69
N GLN A 48 -19.30 5.91 -6.60
CA GLN A 48 -17.95 5.35 -6.74
C GLN A 48 -17.56 4.47 -5.55
N GLN A 49 -18.05 4.78 -4.34
CA GLN A 49 -17.90 3.96 -3.14
C GLN A 49 -18.88 2.78 -3.08
N SER A 50 -20.00 2.84 -3.80
CA SER A 50 -20.99 1.76 -3.86
C SER A 50 -20.70 0.72 -4.93
N LYS A 51 -19.58 0.84 -5.67
CA LYS A 51 -18.98 -0.31 -6.36
C LYS A 51 -18.97 -1.45 -5.35
N PRO A 52 -19.65 -2.58 -5.64
CA PRO A 52 -19.80 -3.64 -4.65
C PRO A 52 -18.42 -3.96 -4.10
N ALA A 53 -18.29 -3.87 -2.78
CA ALA A 53 -17.11 -4.34 -2.08
C ALA A 53 -16.76 -5.69 -2.72
N ALA A 54 -15.58 -5.75 -3.34
CA ALA A 54 -15.13 -6.91 -4.10
C ALA A 54 -15.59 -8.17 -3.37
N ASP A 55 -16.28 -9.06 -4.09
CA ASP A 55 -16.93 -10.25 -3.53
C ASP A 55 -16.07 -10.82 -2.41
N LYS A 56 -16.65 -10.94 -1.20
CA LYS A 56 -15.91 -11.44 -0.03
C LYS A 56 -15.13 -12.69 -0.46
N PRO A 57 -13.80 -12.72 -0.26
CA PRO A 57 -12.98 -13.79 -0.79
C PRO A 57 -13.56 -15.13 -0.34
N LYS A 58 -13.82 -16.03 -1.28
CA LYS A 58 -14.38 -17.35 -0.99
C LYS A 58 -13.39 -18.10 -0.09
N LEU A 59 -13.81 -18.37 1.14
CA LEU A 59 -13.01 -19.09 2.13
C LEU A 59 -13.24 -20.61 2.02
N PRO A 60 -12.21 -21.44 2.27
CA PRO A 60 -10.81 -21.06 2.46
C PRO A 60 -10.16 -20.58 1.15
N SER A 61 -9.33 -19.55 1.23
CA SER A 61 -8.56 -19.05 0.09
C SER A 61 -7.15 -19.65 0.09
N VAL A 62 -6.64 -19.99 -1.09
CA VAL A 62 -5.27 -20.50 -1.28
C VAL A 62 -4.63 -19.75 -2.43
N THR A 63 -3.46 -19.16 -2.20
CA THR A 63 -2.60 -18.59 -3.23
C THR A 63 -1.23 -19.26 -3.15
N ILE A 64 -0.85 -19.92 -4.25
CA ILE A 64 0.46 -20.54 -4.38
C ILE A 64 1.40 -19.52 -5.05
N ASN A 65 2.57 -19.32 -4.46
CA ASN A 65 3.63 -18.46 -4.98
C ASN A 65 4.95 -19.25 -4.99
N GLY A 66 5.96 -18.74 -5.69
CA GLY A 66 7.27 -19.36 -5.67
C GLY A 66 8.35 -18.45 -6.20
N VAL A 67 9.60 -18.80 -5.91
CA VAL A 67 10.80 -18.12 -6.37
C VAL A 67 11.80 -19.17 -6.82
N PHE A 68 12.27 -19.04 -8.05
CA PHE A 68 13.36 -19.85 -8.60
C PHE A 68 14.53 -18.93 -8.95
N GLN A 69 15.72 -19.26 -8.43
CA GLN A 69 16.97 -18.57 -8.72
C GLN A 69 17.95 -19.61 -9.24
N ALA A 70 18.23 -19.53 -10.54
CA ALA A 70 19.22 -20.34 -11.22
C ALA A 70 20.44 -19.46 -11.48
N ASP A 71 21.57 -19.86 -10.90
CA ASP A 71 22.83 -19.13 -11.02
C ASP A 71 23.79 -19.97 -11.85
N ALA A 72 24.52 -19.32 -12.77
CA ALA A 72 25.63 -19.92 -13.48
C ALA A 72 26.85 -19.02 -13.32
N VAL A 73 28.00 -19.63 -13.04
CA VAL A 73 29.25 -18.92 -12.82
C VAL A 73 30.32 -19.52 -13.70
N THR A 74 31.00 -18.64 -14.43
CA THR A 74 32.19 -18.97 -15.20
C THR A 74 33.40 -18.32 -14.58
N PHE A 75 34.47 -19.07 -14.40
CA PHE A 75 35.73 -18.58 -13.84
C PHE A 75 36.80 -18.55 -14.92
N ASP A 76 37.55 -17.45 -14.96
CA ASP A 76 38.82 -17.36 -15.69
C ASP A 76 39.95 -17.30 -14.66
N GLN A 77 40.98 -18.13 -14.84
CA GLN A 77 42.11 -18.21 -13.92
C GLN A 77 43.42 -17.96 -14.66
N ASN A 78 44.25 -17.11 -14.06
CA ASN A 78 45.65 -16.94 -14.47
C ASN A 78 46.56 -18.06 -13.91
N ASP A 79 47.80 -18.11 -14.39
CA ASP A 79 48.76 -19.18 -14.06
C ASP A 79 49.09 -19.24 -12.56
N ALA A 80 49.22 -18.08 -11.90
CA ALA A 80 49.47 -18.01 -10.46
C ALA A 80 48.31 -18.59 -9.64
N SER A 81 47.06 -18.34 -10.06
CA SER A 81 45.86 -18.87 -9.42
C SER A 81 45.73 -20.38 -9.61
N ARG A 82 45.97 -20.89 -10.83
CA ARG A 82 45.95 -22.34 -11.10
C ARG A 82 47.04 -23.09 -10.33
N LEU A 83 48.22 -22.50 -10.16
CA LEU A 83 49.29 -23.11 -9.38
C LEU A 83 48.95 -23.19 -7.87
N ALA A 84 48.25 -22.19 -7.34
CA ALA A 84 47.90 -22.13 -5.92
C ALA A 84 46.65 -22.96 -5.55
N TYR A 85 45.63 -22.99 -6.41
CA TYR A 85 44.30 -23.54 -6.10
C TYR A 85 43.84 -24.66 -7.04
N GLY A 86 44.62 -24.99 -8.08
CA GLY A 86 44.22 -25.92 -9.14
C GLY A 86 43.24 -25.29 -10.14
N THR A 87 42.76 -26.10 -11.09
CA THR A 87 41.72 -25.70 -12.05
C THR A 87 40.37 -25.64 -11.34
N VAL A 88 39.74 -24.48 -11.39
CA VAL A 88 38.39 -24.23 -10.91
C VAL A 88 37.44 -24.43 -12.08
N GLU A 89 36.49 -25.33 -11.90
CA GLU A 89 35.48 -25.64 -12.91
C GLU A 89 34.36 -24.59 -12.92
N ASN A 90 33.78 -24.38 -14.10
CA ASN A 90 32.54 -23.62 -14.24
C ASN A 90 31.38 -24.41 -13.62
N GLY A 91 30.39 -23.70 -13.09
CA GLY A 91 29.27 -24.32 -12.39
C GLY A 91 27.95 -23.66 -12.72
N ALA A 92 26.88 -24.45 -12.66
CA ALA A 92 25.51 -23.96 -12.67
C ALA A 92 24.72 -24.68 -11.59
N ASP A 93 23.98 -23.95 -10.77
CA ASP A 93 23.19 -24.50 -9.68
C ASP A 93 21.96 -23.63 -9.38
N PHE A 94 20.95 -24.22 -8.75
CA PHE A 94 19.79 -23.49 -8.26
C PHE A 94 20.05 -23.00 -6.83
N ARG A 95 20.33 -21.71 -6.67
CA ARG A 95 20.54 -21.13 -5.33
C ARG A 95 19.29 -21.20 -4.46
N ARG A 96 18.10 -21.02 -5.06
CA ARG A 96 16.81 -21.03 -4.35
C ARG A 96 15.73 -21.62 -5.25
N ALA A 97 14.94 -22.55 -4.72
CA ALA A 97 13.76 -23.06 -5.39
C ALA A 97 12.63 -23.15 -4.35
N ARG A 98 12.04 -22.00 -4.05
CA ARG A 98 11.04 -21.88 -2.98
C ARG A 98 9.64 -21.99 -3.54
N LEU A 99 8.83 -22.83 -2.93
CA LEU A 99 7.40 -22.89 -3.14
C LEU A 99 6.71 -22.44 -1.85
N SER A 100 5.76 -21.51 -1.95
CA SER A 100 4.96 -21.06 -0.83
C SER A 100 3.47 -21.15 -1.12
N ALA A 101 2.71 -21.45 -0.08
CA ALA A 101 1.26 -21.40 -0.07
C ALA A 101 0.83 -20.44 1.03
N LYS A 102 0.01 -19.46 0.68
CA LYS A 102 -0.56 -18.49 1.62
C LYS A 102 -2.06 -18.37 1.42
N GLY A 103 -2.79 -18.07 2.48
CA GLY A 103 -4.23 -17.97 2.36
C GLY A 103 -4.92 -17.68 3.67
N ALA A 104 -6.24 -17.63 3.63
CA ALA A 104 -7.10 -17.47 4.80
C ALA A 104 -7.99 -18.69 4.95
N VAL A 105 -7.97 -19.31 6.14
CA VAL A 105 -8.88 -20.41 6.50
C VAL A 105 -10.22 -19.84 6.93
N THR A 106 -10.20 -18.75 7.70
CA THR A 106 -11.38 -18.00 8.16
C THR A 106 -11.13 -16.50 8.02
N ASP A 107 -12.15 -15.66 8.24
CA ASP A 107 -11.98 -14.19 8.26
C ASP A 107 -10.93 -13.72 9.29
N ARG A 108 -10.62 -14.55 10.29
CA ARG A 108 -9.68 -14.24 11.38
C ARG A 108 -8.42 -15.10 11.38
N MET A 109 -8.25 -16.02 10.44
CA MET A 109 -7.12 -16.94 10.43
C MET A 109 -6.43 -16.98 9.08
N ASP A 110 -5.21 -16.47 9.05
CA ASP A 110 -4.32 -16.59 7.89
C ASP A 110 -3.27 -17.66 8.13
N TYR A 111 -2.75 -18.23 7.05
CA TYR A 111 -1.65 -19.19 7.10
C TYR A 111 -0.62 -18.89 6.01
N PHE A 112 0.62 -19.27 6.29
CA PHE A 112 1.73 -19.24 5.36
C PHE A 112 2.61 -20.45 5.55
N LEU A 113 2.93 -21.10 4.44
CA LEU A 113 3.84 -22.23 4.36
C LEU A 113 4.84 -21.93 3.24
N GLN A 114 6.13 -22.05 3.50
CA GLN A 114 7.18 -21.94 2.49
C GLN A 114 8.19 -23.08 2.65
N MET A 115 8.41 -23.80 1.55
CA MET A 115 9.38 -24.88 1.43
C MET A 115 10.45 -24.50 0.40
N ASP A 116 11.71 -24.70 0.74
CA ASP A 116 12.86 -24.49 -0.15
C ASP A 116 13.42 -25.83 -0.65
N PHE A 117 13.50 -25.96 -1.96
CA PHE A 117 14.05 -27.10 -2.70
C PHE A 117 15.41 -26.78 -3.34
N GLY A 118 15.99 -25.60 -3.07
CA GLY A 118 17.25 -25.17 -3.69
C GLY A 118 18.45 -26.08 -3.36
N PHE A 119 18.42 -26.76 -2.22
CA PHE A 119 19.45 -27.75 -1.88
C PHE A 119 18.98 -29.16 -2.25
N PHE A 120 19.64 -29.76 -3.25
CA PHE A 120 19.31 -31.12 -3.70
C PHE A 120 19.28 -32.10 -2.52
N GLY A 121 18.14 -32.79 -2.37
CA GLY A 121 17.94 -33.83 -1.36
C GLY A 121 17.62 -33.36 0.05
N ARG A 122 17.48 -32.04 0.31
CA ARG A 122 17.09 -31.52 1.64
C ARG A 122 16.00 -30.44 1.57
N PRO A 123 14.75 -30.81 1.26
CA PRO A 123 13.63 -29.87 1.35
C PRO A 123 13.54 -29.31 2.77
N THR A 124 13.64 -27.99 2.91
CA THR A 124 13.65 -27.32 4.21
C THR A 124 12.50 -26.35 4.33
N PHE A 125 11.78 -26.40 5.45
CA PHE A 125 10.77 -25.41 5.79
C PHE A 125 11.46 -24.09 6.16
N THR A 126 11.23 -23.05 5.37
CA THR A 126 11.85 -21.73 5.61
C THR A 126 10.98 -20.85 6.50
N ASP A 127 9.66 -20.96 6.33
CA ASP A 127 8.69 -20.15 7.04
C ASP A 127 7.35 -20.92 7.12
N VAL A 128 6.85 -21.17 8.33
CA VAL A 128 5.61 -21.90 8.57
C VAL A 128 4.90 -21.27 9.76
N TRP A 129 3.85 -20.50 9.51
CA TRP A 129 3.08 -19.83 10.56
C TRP A 129 1.60 -19.72 10.24
N ALA A 130 0.83 -19.52 11.30
CA ALA A 130 -0.57 -19.11 11.26
C ALA A 130 -0.77 -17.84 12.08
N ASP A 131 -1.55 -16.91 11.53
CA ASP A 131 -1.90 -15.65 12.18
C ASP A 131 -3.37 -15.68 12.59
N PHE A 132 -3.61 -15.36 13.86
CA PHE A 132 -4.95 -15.16 14.40
C PHE A 132 -5.18 -13.66 14.57
N LYS A 133 -6.04 -13.11 13.72
CA LYS A 133 -6.47 -11.71 13.77
C LYS A 133 -7.51 -11.53 14.88
N GLU A 134 -7.50 -10.37 15.52
CA GLU A 134 -8.47 -9.99 16.55
C GLU A 134 -8.44 -10.89 17.81
N ALA A 135 -7.23 -11.24 18.29
CA ALA A 135 -7.03 -11.97 19.54
C ALA A 135 -7.22 -11.07 20.79
N GLY A 136 -8.25 -10.22 20.80
CA GLY A 136 -8.55 -9.29 21.89
C GLY A 136 -7.44 -8.23 22.10
N PRO A 137 -6.99 -7.97 23.35
CA PRO A 137 -6.02 -6.91 23.63
C PRO A 137 -4.63 -7.15 23.04
N MET A 138 -4.34 -8.37 22.56
CA MET A 138 -3.04 -8.75 21.98
C MET A 138 -2.94 -8.45 20.47
N GLY A 139 -4.02 -7.96 19.84
CA GLY A 139 -4.02 -7.66 18.41
C GLY A 139 -3.94 -8.93 17.56
N THR A 140 -2.89 -9.07 16.75
CA THR A 140 -2.66 -10.25 15.90
C THR A 140 -1.60 -11.14 16.52
N VAL A 141 -1.93 -12.40 16.77
CA VAL A 141 -1.00 -13.39 17.32
C VAL A 141 -0.52 -14.30 16.20
N ARG A 142 0.80 -14.31 15.97
CA ARG A 142 1.48 -15.22 15.05
C ARG A 142 2.04 -16.42 15.80
N VAL A 143 1.75 -17.62 15.31
CA VAL A 143 2.27 -18.88 15.88
C VAL A 143 2.95 -19.69 14.78
N GLY A 144 4.18 -20.14 15.05
CA GLY A 144 4.94 -21.00 14.15
C GLY A 144 6.42 -20.67 14.12
N GLN A 145 7.08 -21.04 13.03
CA GLN A 145 8.44 -20.67 12.73
C GLN A 145 8.42 -19.58 11.66
N TRP A 146 8.98 -18.42 11.98
CA TRP A 146 9.17 -17.33 11.01
C TRP A 146 10.49 -16.61 11.19
N LYS A 147 10.93 -15.92 10.14
CA LYS A 147 12.09 -15.04 10.22
C LYS A 147 11.76 -13.86 11.14
N GLN A 148 12.45 -13.77 12.27
CA GLN A 148 12.28 -12.64 13.18
C GLN A 148 12.79 -11.36 12.52
N PRO A 149 12.04 -10.25 12.55
CA PRO A 149 12.43 -8.99 11.93
C PRO A 149 13.48 -8.27 12.80
N PHE A 150 14.68 -8.85 12.93
CA PHE A 150 15.84 -8.18 13.47
C PHE A 150 16.78 -7.80 12.31
N GLY A 151 17.16 -6.54 12.25
CA GLY A 151 18.02 -6.03 11.17
C GLY A 151 17.27 -5.76 9.87
N LEU A 152 17.79 -4.79 9.10
CA LEU A 152 17.17 -4.34 7.85
C LEU A 152 17.33 -5.40 6.74
N GLU A 153 18.43 -6.15 6.80
CA GLU A 153 18.77 -7.24 5.90
C GLU A 153 17.79 -8.42 5.98
N THR A 154 17.21 -8.68 7.15
CA THR A 154 16.28 -9.80 7.35
C THR A 154 14.90 -9.52 6.76
N VAL A 155 14.48 -8.25 6.72
CA VAL A 155 13.16 -7.84 6.20
C VAL A 155 13.12 -7.87 4.67
N SER A 156 14.28 -7.82 4.01
CA SER A 156 14.40 -7.75 2.55
C SER A 156 14.80 -9.08 1.87
N SER A 157 14.98 -10.19 2.62
CA SER A 157 15.57 -11.46 2.12
C SER A 157 14.60 -12.63 1.91
#